data_AF-A0A960SEE9-F1
#
_entry.id   AF-A0A960SEE9-F1
#
_cell.length_a   1.000
_cell.length_b   1.000
_cell.length_c   1.000
_cell.angle_alpha   90.00
_cell.angle_beta   90.00
_cell.angle_gamma   90.00
#
_symmetry.space_group_name_H-M   'P 1'
#
loop_
_entity.id
_entity.type
_entity.pdbx_description
1 polymer ?
#
loop_
_entity_poly.entity_id
_entity_poly.type
_entity_poly.pdbx_seq_one_letter_code
_entity_poly.pdbx_strand_id
1 'polypeptide(L)'
;MAEPGFWDNQEKAQKTMVEMNQLKRVVSGMSIFRNKMEDLSTLAELVDEEEPEIDGEYSNELRDTADNLFEEMEELEIASFLSGPHD
;
A
#
# COMPACT_ATOMS: atom_id res chain seq x y z
N MET A 1 18.33 10.39 -11.24
CA MET A 1 18.37 10.31 -12.71
C MET A 1 18.65 11.65 -13.39
N ALA A 2 18.49 12.80 -12.71
CA ALA A 2 18.78 14.12 -13.28
C ALA A 2 20.27 14.49 -13.29
N GLU A 3 21.15 13.57 -12.87
CA GLU A 3 22.59 13.80 -12.86
C GLU A 3 23.16 13.72 -14.29
N PRO A 4 23.99 14.68 -14.71
CA PRO A 4 24.71 14.60 -15.99
C PRO A 4 25.55 13.32 -16.07
N GLY A 5 25.42 12.58 -17.17
CA GLY A 5 26.15 11.34 -17.41
C GLY A 5 25.54 10.07 -16.79
N PHE A 6 24.39 10.17 -16.10
CA PHE A 6 23.68 9.01 -15.56
C PHE A 6 23.34 7.97 -16.65
N TRP A 7 23.03 8.44 -17.86
CA TRP A 7 22.64 7.60 -18.99
C TRP A 7 23.82 7.12 -19.86
N ASP A 8 25.04 7.59 -19.58
CA ASP A 8 26.23 7.26 -20.38
C ASP A 8 26.62 5.78 -20.22
N ASN A 9 26.24 5.17 -19.09
CA ASN A 9 26.36 3.73 -18.87
C ASN A 9 24.96 3.10 -18.71
N GLN A 10 24.45 2.55 -19.80
CA GLN A 10 23.11 1.96 -19.87
C GLN A 10 22.91 0.80 -18.88
N GLU A 11 23.92 -0.03 -18.67
CA GLU A 11 23.86 -1.17 -17.74
C GLU A 11 23.70 -0.70 -16.29
N LYS A 12 24.51 0.29 -15.89
CA LYS A 12 24.44 0.89 -14.55
C LYS A 12 23.13 1.65 -14.33
N ALA A 13 22.66 2.39 -15.33
CA ALA A 13 21.38 3.08 -15.29
C ALA A 13 20.22 2.09 -15.14
N GLN A 14 20.22 0.98 -15.89
CA GLN A 14 19.20 -0.06 -15.81
C GLN A 14 19.17 -0.73 -14.44
N LYS A 15 20.35 -1.07 -13.87
CA LYS A 15 20.43 -1.63 -12.52
C LYS A 15 19.83 -0.69 -11.47
N THR A 16 20.21 0.59 -11.52
CA THR A 16 19.68 1.62 -10.61
C THR A 16 18.16 1.78 -10.75
N MET A 17 17.64 1.69 -11.98
CA MET A 17 16.21 1.74 -12.24
C MET A 17 15.46 0.55 -11.66
N VAL A 18 16.03 -0.66 -11.76
CA VAL A 18 15.42 -1.87 -11.18
C VAL A 18 15.34 -1.76 -9.66
N GLU A 19 16.44 -1.38 -9.01
CA GLU A 19 16.50 -1.17 -7.57
C GLU A 19 15.51 -0.08 -7.11
N MET A 20 15.48 1.06 -7.82
CA MET A 20 14.52 2.13 -7.52
C MET A 20 13.08 1.64 -7.65
N ASN A 21 12.75 0.89 -8.70
CA ASN A 21 11.39 0.41 -8.92
C ASN A 21 10.99 -0.64 -7.86
N GLN A 22 11.91 -1.48 -7.39
CA GLN A 22 11.68 -2.39 -6.27
C GLN A 22 11.33 -1.61 -5.00
N LEU A 23 12.18 -0.66 -4.60
CA LEU A 23 11.94 0.17 -3.41
C LEU A 23 10.66 1.01 -3.55
N LYS A 24 10.41 1.57 -4.74
CA LYS A 24 9.22 2.37 -5.01
C LYS A 24 7.95 1.56 -4.81
N ARG A 25 7.91 0.29 -5.24
CA ARG A 25 6.74 -0.59 -5.04
C ARG A 25 6.38 -0.73 -3.57
N VAL A 26 7.37 -1.01 -2.72
CA VAL A 26 7.17 -1.15 -1.27
C VAL A 26 6.66 0.16 -0.66
N VAL A 27 7.32 1.28 -0.95
CA VAL A 27 6.94 2.60 -0.41
C VAL A 27 5.56 3.04 -0.90
N SER A 28 5.26 2.84 -2.19
CA SER A 28 3.94 3.19 -2.74
C SER A 28 2.85 2.30 -2.17
N GLY A 29 3.12 1.00 -2.00
CA GLY A 29 2.18 0.06 -1.39
C GLY A 29 1.82 0.49 0.04
N MET A 30 2.83 0.80 0.85
CA MET A 30 2.63 1.31 2.21
C MET A 30 1.86 2.63 2.25
N SER A 31 2.12 3.56 1.30
CA SER A 31 1.38 4.82 1.24
C SER A 31 -0.09 4.61 0.87
N ILE A 32 -0.38 3.68 -0.05
CA ILE A 32 -1.76 3.37 -0.46
C ILE A 32 -2.51 2.71 0.70
N PHE A 33 -1.86 1.75 1.36
CA PHE A 33 -2.40 1.06 2.53
C PHE A 33 -2.79 2.03 3.64
N ARG A 34 -1.92 3.00 3.94
CA ARG A 34 -2.22 4.04 4.91
C ARG A 34 -3.48 4.83 4.56
N ASN A 35 -3.65 5.23 3.30
CA ASN A 35 -4.84 5.98 2.89
C ASN A 35 -6.11 5.14 3.09
N LYS A 36 -6.07 3.85 2.74
CA LYS A 36 -7.20 2.95 2.97
C LYS A 36 -7.54 2.76 4.45
N MET A 37 -6.53 2.75 5.33
CA MET A 37 -6.75 2.74 6.79
C MET A 37 -7.41 4.04 7.28
N GLU A 38 -7.05 5.19 6.70
CA GLU A 38 -7.71 6.46 6.99
C GLU A 38 -9.18 6.41 6.53
N ASP A 39 -9.46 5.87 5.34
CA ASP A 39 -10.83 5.67 4.83
C ASP A 39 -11.63 4.70 5.73
N LEU A 40 -11.04 3.59 6.17
CA LEU A 40 -11.67 2.64 7.11
C LEU A 40 -12.00 3.31 8.45
N SER A 41 -11.13 4.18 8.95
CA SER A 41 -11.38 4.95 10.17
C SER A 41 -12.59 5.87 10.02
N THR A 42 -12.70 6.56 8.87
CA THR A 42 -13.87 7.40 8.57
C THR A 42 -15.14 6.56 8.46
N LEU A 43 -15.08 5.39 7.83
CA LEU A 43 -16.24 4.48 7.76
C LEU A 43 -16.67 3.99 9.15
N ALA A 44 -15.71 3.72 10.05
CA ALA A 44 -16.01 3.34 11.42
C ALA A 44 -16.67 4.48 12.21
N GLU A 45 -16.23 5.72 12.01
CA GLU A 45 -16.87 6.90 12.61
C GLU A 45 -18.31 7.05 12.12
N LEU A 46 -18.58 6.84 10.82
CA LEU A 46 -19.94 6.88 10.27
C LEU A 46 -20.84 5.81 10.89
N VAL A 47 -20.35 4.59 11.04
CA VAL A 47 -21.08 3.49 11.70
C VAL A 47 -21.43 3.82 13.16
N ASP A 48 -20.51 4.41 13.92
CA ASP A 48 -20.74 4.78 15.33
C ASP A 48 -21.74 5.94 15.49
N GLU A 49 -21.82 6.82 14.49
CA GLU A 49 -22.74 7.97 14.48
C GLU A 49 -24.16 7.64 14.00
N GLU A 50 -24.37 6.54 13.27
CA GLU A 50 -25.67 6.17 12.71
C GLU A 50 -26.60 5.45 13.70
N GLU A 51 -27.92 5.63 13.52
CA GLU A 51 -28.91 4.89 14.31
C GLU A 51 -28.94 3.40 13.87
N PRO A 52 -29.12 2.45 14.81
CA PRO A 52 -28.97 1.01 14.60
C PRO A 52 -29.90 0.38 13.53
N GLU A 53 -30.85 1.13 12.99
CA GLU A 53 -31.77 0.70 11.92
C GLU A 53 -31.22 0.96 10.51
N ILE A 54 -30.18 1.80 10.35
CA ILE A 54 -29.50 2.14 9.08
C ILE A 54 -28.13 1.43 8.96
N ASP A 55 -27.59 1.00 10.09
CA ASP A 55 -26.24 0.46 10.30
C ASP A 55 -25.90 -0.84 9.52
N GLY A 56 -26.90 -1.59 9.06
CA GLY A 56 -26.69 -2.93 8.51
C GLY A 56 -25.79 -3.00 7.27
N GLU A 57 -25.82 -2.01 6.38
CA GLU A 57 -25.00 -1.99 5.15
C GLU A 57 -23.58 -1.49 5.43
N TYR A 58 -23.45 -0.37 6.16
CA TYR A 58 -22.16 0.21 6.52
C TYR A 58 -21.34 -0.67 7.47
N SER A 59 -21.97 -1.34 8.43
CA SER A 59 -21.30 -2.33 9.27
C SER A 59 -20.73 -3.51 8.48
N ASN A 60 -21.44 -3.96 7.43
CA ASN A 60 -20.93 -5.03 6.56
C ASN A 60 -19.76 -4.52 5.69
N GLU A 61 -19.90 -3.32 5.10
CA GLU A 61 -18.81 -2.70 4.32
C GLU A 61 -17.56 -2.48 5.18
N LEU A 62 -17.72 -2.03 6.44
CA LEU A 62 -16.62 -1.85 7.38
C LEU A 62 -15.89 -3.16 7.64
N ARG A 63 -16.64 -4.24 7.86
CA ARG A 63 -16.08 -5.56 8.10
C ARG A 63 -15.33 -6.09 6.89
N ASP A 64 -15.95 -6.05 5.71
CA ASP A 64 -15.33 -6.52 4.48
C ASP A 64 -14.08 -5.70 4.13
N THR A 65 -14.10 -4.38 4.35
CA THR A 65 -12.95 -3.50 4.13
C THR A 65 -11.83 -3.81 5.12
N ALA A 66 -12.15 -4.08 6.38
CA ALA A 66 -11.16 -4.46 7.40
C ALA A 66 -10.50 -5.81 7.07
N ASP A 67 -11.28 -6.81 6.66
CA ASP A 67 -10.77 -8.14 6.28
C ASP A 67 -9.83 -8.04 5.05
N ASN A 68 -10.22 -7.27 4.02
CA ASN A 68 -9.36 -7.02 2.87
C ASN A 68 -8.07 -6.28 3.23
N LEU A 69 -8.14 -5.29 4.14
CA LEU A 69 -6.95 -4.59 4.62
C LEU A 69 -6.01 -5.51 5.40
N PHE A 70 -6.55 -6.48 6.13
CA PHE A 70 -5.73 -7.46 6.81
C PHE A 70 -4.93 -8.32 5.82
N GLU A 71 -5.57 -8.81 4.76
CA GLU A 71 -4.89 -9.56 3.69
C GLU A 71 -3.84 -8.70 2.97
N GLU A 72 -4.17 -7.45 2.61
CA GLU A 72 -3.21 -6.54 1.97
C GLU A 72 -2.00 -6.23 2.84
N MET A 73 -2.19 -6.15 4.17
CA MET A 73 -1.08 -5.97 5.13
C MET A 73 -0.12 -7.16 5.09
N GLU A 74 -0.63 -8.40 5.07
CA GLU A 74 0.20 -9.60 4.98
C GLU A 74 1.00 -9.63 3.67
N GLU A 75 0.39 -9.26 2.55
CA GLU A 75 1.09 -9.15 1.26
C GLU A 75 2.20 -8.09 1.29
N LEU A 76 1.93 -6.92 1.89
CA LEU A 76 2.91 -5.85 2.04
C LEU A 76 4.07 -6.24 2.97
N GLU A 77 3.78 -6.99 4.03
CA GLU A 77 4.79 -7.55 4.93
C GLU A 77 5.73 -8.48 4.16
N ILE A 78 5.19 -9.43 3.40
CA ILE A 78 5.98 -10.34 2.55
C ILE A 78 6.79 -9.55 1.52
N ALA A 79 6.17 -8.58 0.83
CA ALA A 79 6.85 -7.75 -0.17
C ALA A 79 7.98 -6.89 0.43
N SER A 80 7.85 -6.48 1.70
CA SER A 80 8.91 -5.78 2.42
C SER A 80 10.12 -6.69 2.67
N PHE A 81 9.89 -7.97 2.97
CA PHE A 81 10.96 -8.96 3.15
C PHE A 81 11.65 -9.33 1.84
N LEU A 82 10.92 -9.40 0.73
CA LEU A 82 11.44 -9.79 -0.60
C LEU A 82 12.03 -8.62 -1.41
N SER A 83 12.59 -7.62 -0.73
CA SER A 83 13.13 -6.41 -1.38
C SER A 83 14.62 -6.50 -1.74
N GLY A 84 15.28 -7.63 -1.46
CA GLY A 84 16.68 -7.87 -1.75
C GLY A 84 16.99 -8.31 -3.19
N PRO A 85 18.24 -8.17 -3.67
CA PRO A 85 18.67 -8.57 -5.02
C PRO A 85 18.71 -10.09 -5.26
N HIS A 86 18.44 -10.91 -4.25
CA HIS A 86 18.46 -12.37 -4.30
C HIS A 86 17.15 -13.02 -3.82
N ASP A 87 16.14 -12.20 -3.54
CA ASP A 87 14.81 -12.62 -3.10
C ASP A 87 13.81 -12.65 -4.28
#